data_AF-A0A925XDQ7-F1
#
_entry.id   AF-A0A925XDQ7-F1
#
_cell.length_a   1.000
_cell.length_b   1.000
_cell.length_c   1.000
_cell.angle_alpha   90.00
_cell.angle_beta   90.00
_cell.angle_gamma   90.00
#
_symmetry.space_group_name_H-M   'P 1'
#
loop_
_entity.id
_entity.type
_entity.pdbx_description
1 polymer ?
#
loop_
_entity_poly.entity_id
_entity_poly.type
_entity_poly.pdbx_seq_one_letter_code
_entity_poly.pdbx_strand_id
1 'polypeptide(L)'
;EIDDRDATTGRRPMTSYLQDQGVLSADQVREVKSHAERTGLSVRDALVQMKLVEPDEAARALAQEIGRPYVDLADVLPDDSILDQVPRTVVRRHTCLPLFIDHGGVLVACSDEPDAELDDEIRLRFNMPIRPVLATPLAINQAIAKYYAAGLRKEVAEPARGSKGSSSSGSAKPKAALTEDEKAQRKQLGILAMCWSVIGFSLLDSFVLYDFIYKKIGLPGLIPFSGILLGVPLAFLFYTTHVKQK
;
A
#
# COMPACT_ATOMS: atom_id res chain seq x y z
N GLU A 1 -15.86 4.19 -41.41
CA GLU A 1 -14.69 5.06 -41.22
C GLU A 1 -14.37 5.04 -39.73
N ILE A 2 -13.56 4.06 -39.33
CA ILE A 2 -13.16 3.85 -37.93
C ILE A 2 -12.02 4.85 -37.71
N ASP A 3 -12.20 5.74 -36.75
CA ASP A 3 -11.29 6.86 -36.48
C ASP A 3 -9.93 6.34 -36.00
N ASP A 4 -8.95 6.31 -36.91
CA ASP A 4 -7.58 5.78 -36.77
C ASP A 4 -6.68 6.55 -35.79
N ARG A 5 -7.22 7.44 -34.94
CA ARG A 5 -6.40 8.26 -34.03
C ARG A 5 -5.89 7.53 -32.77
N ASP A 6 -6.36 6.32 -32.46
CA ASP A 6 -5.88 5.51 -31.32
C ASP A 6 -4.99 4.31 -31.70
N ALA A 7 -4.61 4.17 -32.97
CA ALA A 7 -3.78 3.06 -33.46
C ALA A 7 -2.32 3.07 -32.92
N THR A 8 -1.90 4.12 -32.21
CA THR A 8 -0.54 4.28 -31.67
C THR A 8 -0.26 3.43 -30.43
N THR A 9 -1.28 3.03 -29.66
CA THR A 9 -1.12 2.19 -28.46
C THR A 9 -1.60 0.75 -28.65
N GLY A 10 -2.32 0.45 -29.73
CA GLY A 10 -2.94 -0.87 -29.96
C GLY A 10 -4.02 -1.24 -28.93
N ARG A 11 -4.41 -0.28 -28.07
CA ARG A 11 -5.45 -0.44 -27.05
C ARG A 11 -6.81 -0.09 -27.64
N ARG A 12 -7.87 -0.72 -27.15
CA ARG A 12 -9.24 -0.38 -27.55
C ARG A 12 -9.65 0.90 -26.80
N PRO A 13 -10.07 1.97 -27.50
CA PRO A 13 -10.46 3.20 -26.83
C PRO A 13 -11.74 3.00 -26.01
N MET A 14 -11.89 3.72 -24.89
CA MET A 14 -13.06 3.63 -24.03
C MET A 14 -14.36 3.94 -24.79
N THR A 15 -14.28 4.81 -25.81
CA THR A 15 -15.44 5.17 -26.65
C THR A 15 -15.94 3.97 -27.44
N SER A 16 -15.06 3.10 -27.94
CA SER A 16 -15.45 1.84 -28.59
C SER A 16 -16.06 0.88 -27.59
N TYR A 17 -15.51 0.78 -26.37
CA TYR A 17 -16.10 -0.05 -25.32
C TYR A 17 -17.53 0.39 -24.98
N LEU A 18 -17.76 1.70 -24.83
CA LEU A 18 -19.07 2.27 -24.54
C LEU A 18 -20.06 2.14 -25.71
N GLN A 19 -19.57 2.19 -26.96
CA GLN A 19 -20.37 1.91 -28.15
C GLN A 19 -20.80 0.44 -28.21
N ASP A 20 -19.90 -0.49 -27.91
CA ASP A 20 -20.20 -1.93 -27.89
C ASP A 20 -21.26 -2.27 -26.83
N GLN A 21 -21.29 -1.54 -25.71
CA GLN A 21 -22.32 -1.65 -24.68
C GLN A 21 -23.65 -0.97 -25.06
N GLY A 22 -23.72 -0.28 -26.19
CA GLY A 22 -24.90 0.47 -26.63
C GLY A 22 -25.16 1.76 -25.85
N VAL A 23 -24.20 2.21 -25.03
CA VAL A 23 -24.32 3.42 -24.20
C VAL A 23 -24.14 4.68 -25.05
N LEU A 24 -23.27 4.61 -26.06
CA LEU A 24 -22.99 5.73 -26.96
C LEU A 24 -23.28 5.38 -28.42
N SER A 25 -23.86 6.31 -29.16
CA SER A 25 -23.96 6.26 -30.62
C SER A 25 -22.68 6.79 -31.30
N ALA A 26 -22.51 6.48 -32.59
CA ALA A 26 -21.40 7.02 -33.39
C ALA A 26 -21.38 8.55 -33.45
N ASP A 27 -22.57 9.16 -33.51
CA ASP A 27 -22.72 10.62 -33.55
C ASP A 27 -22.36 11.24 -32.20
N GLN A 28 -22.78 10.63 -31.09
CA GLN A 28 -22.44 11.08 -29.74
C GLN A 28 -20.93 11.00 -29.48
N VAL A 29 -20.25 9.96 -29.95
CA VAL A 29 -18.78 9.88 -29.82
C VAL A 29 -18.09 11.04 -30.56
N ARG A 30 -18.58 11.41 -31.75
CA ARG A 30 -18.04 12.54 -32.50
C ARG A 30 -18.29 13.87 -31.78
N GLU A 31 -19.48 14.03 -31.22
CA GLU A 31 -19.85 15.21 -30.43
C GLU A 31 -18.96 15.35 -29.19
N VAL A 32 -18.75 14.25 -28.45
CA VAL A 32 -17.88 14.20 -27.26
C VAL A 32 -16.44 14.57 -27.61
N LYS A 33 -15.89 14.00 -28.68
CA LYS A 33 -14.53 14.32 -29.14
C LYS A 33 -14.40 15.80 -29.50
N SER A 34 -15.37 16.34 -30.24
CA SER A 34 -15.39 17.77 -30.59
C SER A 34 -15.53 18.66 -29.36
N HIS A 35 -16.36 18.26 -28.39
CA HIS A 35 -16.51 18.99 -27.13
C HIS A 35 -15.19 18.98 -26.33
N ALA A 36 -14.58 17.80 -26.15
CA ALA A 36 -13.30 17.62 -25.46
C ALA A 36 -12.19 18.49 -26.06
N GLU A 37 -12.05 18.50 -27.39
CA GLU A 37 -11.08 19.34 -28.10
C GLU A 37 -11.34 20.84 -27.88
N ARG A 38 -12.60 21.27 -27.94
CA ARG A 38 -12.97 22.68 -27.75
C ARG A 38 -12.79 23.19 -26.32
N THR A 39 -13.04 22.34 -25.32
CA THR A 39 -12.95 22.70 -23.90
C THR A 39 -11.59 22.39 -23.28
N GLY A 40 -10.73 21.65 -23.99
CA GLY A 40 -9.45 21.16 -23.45
C GLY A 40 -9.63 20.12 -22.35
N LEU A 41 -10.73 19.37 -22.36
CA LEU A 41 -11.02 18.32 -21.38
C LEU A 41 -10.60 16.96 -21.89
N SER A 42 -10.40 16.01 -20.97
CA SER A 42 -10.25 14.60 -21.36
C SER A 42 -11.57 14.07 -21.92
N VAL A 43 -11.50 13.04 -22.78
CA VAL A 43 -12.69 12.40 -23.35
C VAL A 43 -13.60 11.85 -22.24
N ARG A 44 -13.01 11.27 -21.19
CA ARG A 44 -13.74 10.82 -20.00
C ARG A 44 -14.52 11.96 -19.36
N ASP A 45 -13.86 13.08 -19.09
CA ASP A 45 -14.50 14.20 -18.38
C ASP A 45 -15.56 14.87 -19.26
N ALA A 46 -15.35 14.92 -20.58
CA ALA A 46 -16.36 15.40 -21.53
C ALA A 46 -17.61 14.51 -21.53
N LEU A 47 -17.46 13.17 -21.48
CA LEU A 47 -18.59 12.23 -21.40
C LEU A 47 -19.46 12.49 -20.17
N VAL A 48 -18.82 12.67 -19.01
CA VAL A 48 -19.50 12.94 -17.74
C VAL A 48 -20.14 14.32 -17.75
N GLN A 49 -19.43 15.34 -18.24
CA GLN A 49 -19.94 16.72 -18.29
C GLN A 49 -21.16 16.86 -19.21
N MET A 50 -21.17 16.14 -20.34
CA MET A 50 -22.31 16.09 -21.25
C MET A 50 -23.45 15.21 -20.74
N LYS A 51 -23.29 14.58 -19.56
CA LYS A 51 -24.25 13.67 -18.93
C LYS A 51 -24.64 12.49 -19.83
N LEU A 52 -23.71 12.04 -20.66
CA LEU A 52 -23.91 10.88 -21.52
C LEU A 52 -23.64 9.56 -20.78
N VAL A 53 -22.75 9.61 -19.78
CA VAL A 53 -22.30 8.46 -19.00
C VAL A 53 -22.14 8.87 -17.54
N GLU A 54 -22.48 7.98 -16.61
CA GLU A 54 -22.25 8.20 -15.19
C GLU A 54 -20.74 8.16 -14.86
N PRO A 55 -20.26 8.88 -13.83
CA PRO A 55 -18.83 8.94 -13.49
C PRO A 55 -18.18 7.56 -13.27
N ASP A 56 -18.90 6.64 -12.64
CA ASP A 56 -18.41 5.29 -12.37
C ASP A 56 -18.24 4.46 -13.64
N GLU A 57 -19.18 4.58 -14.58
CA GLU A 57 -19.12 3.89 -15.86
C GLU A 57 -18.03 4.46 -16.76
N ALA A 58 -17.85 5.79 -16.75
CA ALA A 58 -16.74 6.45 -17.46
C ALA A 58 -15.37 6.01 -16.91
N ALA A 59 -15.23 5.91 -15.58
CA ALA A 59 -14.00 5.41 -14.95
C ALA A 59 -13.76 3.92 -15.24
N ARG A 60 -14.80 3.07 -15.26
CA ARG A 60 -14.70 1.67 -15.66
C ARG A 60 -14.27 1.53 -17.13
N ALA A 61 -14.84 2.33 -18.03
CA ALA A 61 -14.49 2.31 -19.44
C ALA A 61 -13.03 2.72 -19.67
N LEU A 62 -12.55 3.76 -18.97
CA LEU A 62 -11.12 4.14 -18.97
C LEU A 62 -10.23 3.02 -18.42
N ALA A 63 -10.67 2.34 -17.35
CA ALA A 63 -9.93 1.22 -16.78
C ALA A 63 -9.76 0.08 -17.79
N GLN A 64 -10.80 -0.22 -18.59
CA GLN A 64 -10.73 -1.19 -19.68
C GLN A 64 -9.76 -0.78 -20.78
N GLU A 65 -9.76 0.50 -21.17
CA GLU A 65 -8.85 1.04 -22.18
C GLU A 65 -7.37 0.90 -21.76
N ILE A 66 -7.05 1.23 -20.50
CA ILE A 66 -5.67 1.14 -19.97
C ILE A 66 -5.30 -0.31 -19.60
N GLY A 67 -6.28 -1.21 -19.48
CA GLY A 67 -6.06 -2.58 -19.03
C GLY A 67 -5.78 -2.68 -17.53
N ARG A 68 -6.48 -1.86 -16.73
CA ARG A 68 -6.40 -1.82 -15.26
C ARG A 68 -7.76 -2.16 -14.63
N PRO A 69 -7.79 -2.73 -13.41
CA PRO A 69 -9.04 -2.94 -12.72
C PRO A 69 -9.61 -1.62 -12.18
N TYR A 70 -10.93 -1.54 -12.07
CA TYR A 70 -11.65 -0.46 -11.39
C TYR A 70 -12.05 -0.93 -9.98
N VAL A 71 -12.00 -0.02 -9.01
CA VAL A 71 -12.41 -0.26 -7.63
C VAL A 71 -13.29 0.86 -7.11
N ASP A 72 -14.31 0.51 -6.32
CA ASP A 72 -15.05 1.48 -5.52
C ASP A 72 -14.32 1.70 -4.20
N LEU A 73 -13.95 2.95 -3.91
CA LEU A 73 -13.26 3.31 -2.67
C LEU A 73 -14.16 3.29 -1.44
N ALA A 74 -15.49 3.21 -1.61
CA ALA A 74 -16.42 3.02 -0.50
C ALA A 74 -16.25 1.63 0.15
N ASP A 75 -15.88 0.62 -0.64
CA ASP A 75 -15.76 -0.77 -0.21
C ASP A 75 -14.35 -1.14 0.30
N VAL A 76 -13.41 -0.20 0.22
CA VAL A 76 -12.01 -0.45 0.54
C VAL A 76 -11.54 0.43 1.70
N LEU A 77 -10.98 -0.24 2.71
CA LEU A 77 -10.31 0.43 3.82
C LEU A 77 -8.80 0.48 3.56
N PRO A 78 -8.21 1.69 3.39
CA PRO A 78 -6.77 1.85 3.26
C PRO A 78 -6.05 1.62 4.60
N ASP A 79 -4.80 1.19 4.52
CA ASP A 79 -3.92 0.95 5.66
C ASP A 79 -3.21 2.24 6.09
N ASP A 80 -3.38 2.61 7.36
CA ASP A 80 -2.78 3.80 7.95
C ASP A 80 -1.26 3.80 7.87
N SER A 81 -0.61 2.64 7.94
CA SER A 81 0.85 2.52 7.86
C SER A 81 1.40 2.88 6.48
N ILE A 82 0.58 2.72 5.43
CA ILE A 82 0.91 3.09 4.05
C ILE A 82 0.60 4.57 3.84
N LEU A 83 -0.56 5.03 4.31
CA LEU A 83 -0.95 6.43 4.21
C LEU A 83 0.05 7.37 4.90
N ASP A 84 0.61 6.96 6.04
CA ASP A 84 1.63 7.73 6.77
C ASP A 84 2.95 7.88 6.03
N GLN A 85 3.28 7.00 5.10
CA GLN A 85 4.54 7.05 4.35
C GLN A 85 4.46 7.94 3.10
N VAL A 86 3.26 8.21 2.60
CA VAL A 86 3.03 9.03 1.41
C VAL A 86 2.54 10.42 1.81
N PRO A 87 3.26 11.50 1.47
CA PRO A 87 2.85 12.86 1.79
C PRO A 87 1.57 13.25 1.07
N ARG A 88 0.81 14.15 1.68
CA ARG A 88 -0.40 14.72 1.09
C ARG A 88 -0.15 15.42 -0.25
N THR A 89 1.02 16.04 -0.42
CA THR A 89 1.42 16.74 -1.64
C THR A 89 1.47 15.80 -2.84
N VAL A 90 2.09 14.63 -2.67
CA VAL A 90 2.17 13.54 -3.67
C VAL A 90 0.78 13.07 -4.08
N VAL A 91 -0.02 12.69 -3.08
CA VAL A 91 -1.39 12.16 -3.24
C VAL A 91 -2.29 13.17 -3.97
N ARG A 92 -2.15 14.46 -3.68
CA ARG A 92 -2.89 15.54 -4.37
C ARG A 92 -2.37 15.82 -5.77
N ARG A 93 -1.06 15.82 -5.97
CA ARG A 93 -0.42 16.10 -7.27
C ARG A 93 -0.83 15.07 -8.31
N HIS A 94 -0.75 13.79 -7.96
CA HIS A 94 -1.07 12.69 -8.85
C HIS A 94 -2.53 12.24 -8.79
N THR A 95 -3.38 12.93 -8.00
CA THR A 95 -4.78 12.55 -7.75
C THR A 95 -4.93 11.04 -7.53
N CYS A 96 -4.19 10.54 -6.55
CA CYS A 96 -4.13 9.12 -6.24
C CYS A 96 -4.24 8.87 -4.74
N LEU A 97 -4.68 7.68 -4.34
CA LEU A 97 -4.78 7.26 -2.94
C LEU A 97 -4.10 5.89 -2.77
N PRO A 98 -3.02 5.78 -1.98
CA PRO A 98 -2.44 4.49 -1.66
C PRO A 98 -3.36 3.73 -0.70
N LEU A 99 -3.58 2.44 -0.97
CA LEU A 99 -4.54 1.60 -0.25
C LEU A 99 -3.82 0.67 0.73
N PHE A 100 -3.20 -0.39 0.23
CA PHE A 100 -2.49 -1.38 1.05
C PHE A 100 -1.46 -2.11 0.19
N ILE A 101 -0.59 -2.89 0.83
CA ILE A 101 0.37 -3.74 0.12
C ILE A 101 -0.31 -5.07 -0.22
N ASP A 102 -0.25 -5.46 -1.48
CA ASP A 102 -0.77 -6.74 -1.94
C ASP A 102 0.12 -7.37 -3.01
N HIS A 103 0.32 -8.68 -2.91
CA HIS A 103 1.19 -9.46 -3.80
C HIS A 103 2.58 -8.83 -4.08
N GLY A 104 3.19 -8.20 -3.08
CA GLY A 104 4.51 -7.58 -3.21
C GLY A 104 4.53 -6.24 -3.97
N GLY A 105 3.38 -5.60 -4.15
CA GLY A 105 3.25 -4.25 -4.70
C GLY A 105 2.32 -3.38 -3.89
N VAL A 106 2.46 -2.06 -4.00
CA VAL A 106 1.56 -1.11 -3.32
C VAL A 106 0.34 -0.89 -4.21
N LEU A 107 -0.83 -1.28 -3.72
CA LEU A 107 -2.09 -1.00 -4.41
C LEU A 107 -2.40 0.49 -4.28
N VAL A 108 -2.55 1.19 -5.40
CA VAL A 108 -2.80 2.64 -5.43
C VAL A 108 -3.98 2.91 -6.34
N ALA A 109 -5.00 3.57 -5.80
CA ALA A 109 -6.12 4.05 -6.59
C ALA A 109 -5.76 5.36 -7.28
N CYS A 110 -5.88 5.42 -8.60
CA CYS A 110 -5.59 6.60 -9.42
C CYS A 110 -6.85 7.03 -10.16
N SER A 111 -7.00 8.34 -10.41
CA SER A 111 -8.08 8.84 -11.26
C SER A 111 -7.81 8.56 -12.74
N ASP A 112 -6.55 8.65 -13.14
CA ASP A 112 -6.07 8.60 -14.52
C ASP A 112 -4.98 7.53 -14.69
N GLU A 113 -4.45 7.40 -15.92
CA GLU A 113 -3.30 6.53 -16.17
C GLU A 113 -2.10 6.99 -15.31
N PRO A 114 -1.51 6.10 -14.50
CA PRO A 114 -0.38 6.46 -13.66
C PRO A 114 0.83 6.84 -14.51
N ASP A 115 1.47 7.95 -14.17
CA ASP A 115 2.71 8.40 -14.79
C ASP A 115 3.94 7.68 -14.20
N ALA A 116 5.07 7.78 -14.89
CA ALA A 116 6.33 7.23 -14.42
C ALA A 116 6.82 7.93 -13.14
N GLU A 117 6.44 9.19 -12.94
CA GLU A 117 6.81 9.96 -11.75
C GLU A 117 6.19 9.34 -10.49
N LEU A 118 4.91 8.96 -10.52
CA LEU A 118 4.19 8.30 -9.45
C LEU A 118 4.77 6.91 -9.14
N ASP A 119 5.07 6.11 -10.17
CA ASP A 119 5.71 4.80 -9.98
C ASP A 119 7.05 4.95 -9.24
N ASP A 120 7.88 5.92 -9.65
CA ASP A 120 9.14 6.20 -8.97
C ASP A 120 8.94 6.72 -7.53
N GLU A 121 7.94 7.56 -7.26
CA GLU A 121 7.68 8.07 -5.90
C GLU A 121 7.26 6.98 -4.93
N ILE A 122 6.39 6.07 -5.37
CA ILE A 122 5.94 4.94 -4.57
C ILE A 122 7.09 3.93 -4.40
N ARG A 123 7.86 3.65 -5.47
CA ARG A 123 9.04 2.77 -5.39
C ARG A 123 10.09 3.29 -4.43
N LEU A 124 10.37 4.59 -4.42
CA LEU A 124 11.36 5.18 -3.51
C LEU A 124 10.98 5.06 -2.04
N ARG A 125 9.68 5.01 -1.73
CA ARG A 125 9.17 4.95 -0.35
C ARG A 125 9.03 3.52 0.15
N PHE A 126 8.44 2.66 -0.67
CA PHE A 126 8.07 1.30 -0.28
C PHE A 126 9.03 0.23 -0.81
N ASN A 127 9.97 0.61 -1.68
CA ASN A 127 10.90 -0.31 -2.34
C ASN A 127 10.19 -1.45 -3.10
N MET A 128 8.96 -1.17 -3.56
CA MET A 128 8.03 -2.08 -4.22
C MET A 128 7.38 -1.38 -5.42
N PRO A 129 7.00 -2.12 -6.48
CA PRO A 129 6.29 -1.55 -7.62
C PRO A 129 4.88 -1.11 -7.25
N ILE A 130 4.35 -0.13 -7.99
CA ILE A 130 2.94 0.23 -7.91
C ILE A 130 2.05 -0.83 -8.59
N ARG A 131 0.92 -1.10 -7.97
CA ARG A 131 -0.22 -1.80 -8.58
C ARG A 131 -1.37 -0.80 -8.72
N PRO A 132 -1.50 -0.14 -9.88
CA PRO A 132 -2.49 0.90 -10.05
C PRO A 132 -3.87 0.29 -10.29
N VAL A 133 -4.87 0.85 -9.63
CA VAL A 133 -6.29 0.57 -9.82
C VAL A 133 -7.00 1.88 -10.10
N LEU A 134 -8.07 1.86 -10.90
CA LEU A 134 -8.79 3.07 -11.26
C LEU A 134 -9.96 3.28 -10.31
N ALA A 135 -10.18 4.53 -9.89
CA ALA A 135 -11.35 4.93 -9.12
C ALA A 135 -11.83 6.30 -9.63
N THR A 136 -13.05 6.69 -9.26
CA THR A 136 -13.56 7.99 -9.72
C THR A 136 -12.78 9.14 -9.10
N PRO A 137 -12.56 10.25 -9.84
CA PRO A 137 -11.88 11.44 -9.31
C PRO A 137 -12.56 11.99 -8.06
N LEU A 138 -13.90 11.91 -8.00
CA LEU A 138 -14.67 12.33 -6.84
C LEU A 138 -14.35 11.48 -5.61
N ALA A 139 -14.39 10.15 -5.74
CA ALA A 139 -14.12 9.24 -4.63
C ALA A 139 -12.69 9.40 -4.09
N ILE A 140 -11.70 9.55 -4.98
CA ILE A 140 -10.32 9.81 -4.58
C ILE A 140 -10.22 11.12 -3.80
N ASN A 141 -10.77 12.22 -4.33
CA ASN A 141 -10.70 13.52 -3.66
C ASN A 141 -11.39 13.51 -2.28
N GLN A 142 -12.52 12.82 -2.15
CA GLN A 142 -13.20 12.63 -0.87
C GLN A 142 -12.36 11.81 0.10
N ALA A 143 -11.73 10.73 -0.37
CA ALA A 143 -10.85 9.92 0.45
C ALA A 143 -9.58 10.68 0.88
N ILE A 144 -9.00 11.49 0.00
CA ILE A 144 -7.88 12.39 0.35
C ILE A 144 -8.32 13.39 1.44
N ALA A 145 -9.51 13.99 1.30
CA ALA A 145 -10.04 14.90 2.31
C ALA A 145 -10.26 14.20 3.67
N LYS A 146 -10.70 12.93 3.66
CA LYS A 146 -10.93 12.11 4.85
C LYS A 146 -9.63 11.67 5.54
N TYR A 147 -8.70 11.08 4.79
CA TYR A 147 -7.51 10.43 5.35
C TYR A 147 -6.28 11.34 5.45
N TYR A 148 -6.24 12.45 4.72
CA TYR A 148 -5.18 13.46 4.77
C TYR A 148 -5.70 14.82 5.28
N ALA A 149 -6.67 14.79 6.18
CA ALA A 149 -7.13 15.98 6.89
C ALA A 149 -5.96 16.66 7.63
N ALA A 150 -6.00 18.00 7.72
CA ALA A 150 -4.93 18.77 8.35
C ALA A 150 -4.73 18.34 9.82
N GLY A 151 -3.49 18.04 10.20
CA GLY A 151 -3.13 17.60 11.55
C GLY A 151 -3.33 16.11 11.85
N LEU A 152 -3.92 15.33 10.93
CA LEU A 152 -4.13 13.90 11.14
C LEU A 152 -2.84 13.07 10.99
N ARG A 153 -1.97 13.48 10.06
CA ARG A 153 -0.72 12.78 9.73
C ARG A 153 0.46 13.76 9.71
N LYS A 154 1.64 13.29 10.11
CA LYS A 154 2.88 14.08 10.02
C LYS A 154 3.26 14.22 8.55
N GLU A 155 3.56 15.43 8.10
CA GLU A 155 4.10 15.62 6.76
C GLU A 155 5.48 14.98 6.68
N VAL A 156 5.58 13.88 5.93
CA VAL A 156 6.86 13.29 5.57
C VAL A 156 7.50 14.21 4.55
N ALA A 157 8.72 14.67 4.82
CA ALA A 157 9.45 15.50 3.88
C ALA A 157 9.53 14.81 2.51
N GLU A 158 9.27 15.54 1.44
CA GLU A 158 9.51 15.03 0.08
C GLU A 158 11.00 14.72 -0.07
N PRO A 159 11.38 13.54 -0.57
CA PRO A 159 12.77 13.27 -0.89
C PRO A 159 13.21 14.31 -1.94
N ALA A 160 14.28 15.05 -1.65
CA ALA A 160 14.80 16.08 -2.53
C ALA A 160 15.14 15.48 -3.92
N ARG A 161 14.22 15.59 -4.89
CA ARG A 161 14.46 15.28 -6.30
C ARG A 161 15.27 16.43 -6.91
N GLY A 162 16.58 16.36 -6.72
CA GLY A 162 17.54 17.30 -7.29
C GLY A 162 17.64 17.18 -8.81
N SER A 163 17.58 18.31 -9.50
CA SER A 163 18.02 18.50 -10.88
C SER A 163 19.44 17.96 -11.07
N LYS A 164 19.66 17.08 -12.06
CA LYS A 164 21.01 16.61 -12.42
C LYS A 164 21.86 17.77 -12.93
N GLY A 165 22.95 18.06 -12.21
CA GLY A 165 24.01 18.97 -12.66
C GLY A 165 25.09 19.20 -11.60
N SER A 166 26.24 18.51 -11.77
CA SER A 166 27.56 18.79 -11.18
C SER A 166 27.80 18.58 -9.67
N SER A 167 28.70 17.63 -9.41
CA SER A 167 29.62 17.47 -8.28
C SER A 167 29.60 18.49 -7.12
N SER A 168 29.54 17.98 -5.89
CA SER A 168 30.74 17.89 -5.04
C SER A 168 30.44 17.30 -3.65
N SER A 169 31.43 16.52 -3.20
CA SER A 169 31.94 16.41 -1.84
C SER A 169 30.99 15.98 -0.72
N GLY A 170 31.38 14.89 -0.05
CA GLY A 170 30.63 14.32 1.05
C GLY A 170 30.57 15.20 2.30
N SER A 171 29.65 14.83 3.17
CA SER A 171 29.83 14.97 4.60
C SER A 171 29.17 13.78 5.29
N ALA A 172 29.95 13.18 6.18
CA ALA A 172 29.61 12.02 6.96
C ALA A 172 28.38 12.30 7.84
N LYS A 173 27.47 11.32 7.89
CA LYS A 173 26.33 11.30 8.81
C LYS A 173 26.86 11.23 10.25
N PRO A 174 26.59 12.20 11.13
CA PRO A 174 26.84 12.01 12.56
C PRO A 174 25.84 10.96 13.06
N LYS A 175 26.33 9.89 13.66
CA LYS A 175 25.52 8.98 14.47
C LYS A 175 24.98 9.80 15.64
N ALA A 176 23.73 10.24 15.54
CA ALA A 176 23.00 10.81 16.65
C ALA A 176 23.03 9.83 17.82
N ALA A 177 23.58 10.27 18.94
CA ALA A 177 23.54 9.53 20.18
C ALA A 177 22.07 9.35 20.57
N LEU A 178 21.62 8.09 20.72
CA LEU A 178 20.30 7.77 21.26
C LEU A 178 20.17 8.41 22.64
N THR A 179 19.10 9.19 22.85
CA THR A 179 18.73 9.75 24.15
C THR A 179 18.50 8.61 25.15
N GLU A 180 18.84 8.84 26.41
CA GLU A 180 18.82 7.81 27.48
C GLU A 180 17.44 7.12 27.61
N ASP A 181 16.38 7.82 27.24
CA ASP A 181 15.00 7.31 27.25
C ASP A 181 14.73 6.26 26.15
N GLU A 182 15.32 6.42 24.96
CA GLU A 182 15.19 5.45 23.85
C GLU A 182 15.96 4.15 24.14
N LYS A 183 17.06 4.23 24.90
CA LYS A 183 17.80 3.04 25.36
C LYS A 183 17.01 2.27 26.41
N ALA A 184 16.26 2.95 27.28
CA ALA A 184 15.41 2.32 28.28
C ALA A 184 14.21 1.60 27.64
N GLN A 185 13.57 2.21 26.64
CA GLN A 185 12.47 1.57 25.88
C GLN A 185 12.94 0.34 25.09
N ARG A 186 14.14 0.36 24.51
CA ARG A 186 14.73 -0.83 23.85
C ARG A 186 14.97 -2.00 24.80
N LYS A 187 15.31 -1.74 26.07
CA LYS A 187 15.44 -2.79 27.09
C LYS A 187 14.08 -3.39 27.45
N GLN A 188 13.03 -2.57 27.54
CA GLN A 188 11.65 -3.03 27.78
C GLN A 188 11.13 -3.90 26.63
N LEU A 189 11.40 -3.52 25.37
CA LEU A 189 11.02 -4.31 24.19
C LEU A 189 11.71 -5.68 24.15
N GLY A 190 12.97 -5.76 24.60
CA GLY A 190 13.70 -7.03 24.74
C GLY A 190 13.10 -7.97 25.78
N ILE A 191 12.64 -7.42 26.92
CA ILE A 191 11.99 -8.20 27.99
C ILE A 191 10.64 -8.74 27.52
N LEU A 192 9.86 -7.94 26.78
CA LEU A 192 8.55 -8.36 26.26
C LEU A 192 8.68 -9.44 25.17
N ALA A 193 9.65 -9.30 24.26
CA ALA A 193 9.97 -10.32 23.25
C ALA A 193 10.41 -11.64 23.89
N MET A 194 11.15 -11.58 25.00
CA MET A 194 11.56 -12.77 25.75
C MET A 194 10.39 -13.44 26.48
N CYS A 195 9.42 -12.67 26.98
CA CYS A 195 8.20 -13.23 27.57
C CYS A 195 7.34 -13.93 26.51
N TRP A 196 7.23 -13.39 25.29
CA TRP A 196 6.51 -14.04 24.20
C TRP A 196 7.16 -15.31 23.67
N SER A 197 8.50 -15.45 23.73
CA SER A 197 9.15 -16.71 23.37
C SER A 197 8.91 -17.81 24.40
N VAL A 198 8.91 -17.48 25.71
CA VAL A 198 8.66 -18.43 26.80
C VAL A 198 7.20 -18.88 26.84
N ILE A 199 6.26 -17.95 26.63
CA ILE A 199 4.82 -18.25 26.54
C ILE A 199 4.53 -19.07 25.28
N GLY A 200 5.10 -18.68 24.13
CA GLY A 200 4.97 -19.42 22.88
C GLY A 200 5.51 -20.85 22.98
N PHE A 201 6.66 -21.04 23.62
CA PHE A 201 7.26 -22.37 23.83
C PHE A 201 6.43 -23.23 24.79
N SER A 202 5.87 -22.65 25.86
CA SER A 202 4.96 -23.37 26.79
C SER A 202 3.64 -23.77 26.13
N LEU A 203 3.11 -22.94 25.22
CA LEU A 203 1.90 -23.24 24.46
C LEU A 203 2.17 -24.28 23.36
N LEU A 204 3.34 -24.24 22.72
CA LEU A 204 3.75 -25.22 21.72
C LEU A 204 3.89 -26.62 22.33
N ASP A 205 4.44 -26.72 23.55
CA ASP A 205 4.56 -27.98 24.29
C ASP A 205 3.19 -28.53 24.69
N SER A 206 2.26 -27.65 25.10
CA SER A 206 0.89 -28.05 25.47
C SER A 206 0.01 -28.42 24.27
N PHE A 207 0.20 -27.79 23.10
CA PHE A 207 -0.74 -27.94 21.97
C PHE A 207 -0.23 -28.88 20.87
N VAL A 208 1.08 -28.95 20.62
CA VAL A 208 1.66 -29.76 19.53
C VAL A 208 2.09 -31.14 20.01
N LEU A 209 2.74 -31.24 21.19
CA LEU A 209 3.17 -32.55 21.72
C LEU A 209 2.00 -33.34 22.31
N TYR A 210 0.99 -32.69 22.89
CA TYR A 210 -0.16 -33.39 23.47
C TYR A 210 -0.98 -34.12 22.40
N ASP A 211 -1.34 -33.45 21.29
CA ASP A 211 -2.15 -34.08 20.24
C ASP A 211 -1.36 -35.15 19.46
N PHE A 212 -0.05 -34.96 19.24
CA PHE A 212 0.78 -35.89 18.47
C PHE A 212 1.14 -37.17 19.24
N ILE A 213 1.41 -37.07 20.55
CA ILE A 213 1.88 -38.21 21.36
C ILE A 213 0.70 -39.00 21.95
N TYR A 214 -0.36 -38.34 22.44
CA TYR A 214 -1.48 -39.05 23.07
C TYR A 214 -2.37 -39.79 22.07
N LYS A 215 -2.59 -39.24 20.86
CA LYS A 215 -3.54 -39.82 19.90
C LYS A 215 -2.94 -40.95 19.04
N LYS A 216 -1.61 -41.02 18.91
CA LYS A 216 -0.93 -41.95 18.00
C LYS A 216 -0.23 -43.14 18.66
N ILE A 217 0.17 -43.02 19.93
CA ILE A 217 1.01 -44.04 20.62
C ILE A 217 0.33 -44.65 21.87
N GLY A 218 -0.82 -44.14 22.32
CA GLY A 218 -1.68 -44.87 23.27
C GLY A 218 -1.00 -45.29 24.58
N LEU A 219 -0.33 -44.36 25.26
CA LEU A 219 0.34 -44.62 26.55
C LEU A 219 -0.37 -43.84 27.67
N PRO A 220 -1.15 -44.50 28.54
CA PRO A 220 -1.78 -43.85 29.67
C PRO A 220 -0.77 -43.73 30.83
N GLY A 221 -0.49 -42.50 31.27
CA GLY A 221 -0.05 -42.27 32.66
C GLY A 221 1.29 -41.58 32.91
N LEU A 222 1.97 -40.96 31.95
CA LEU A 222 3.13 -40.11 32.26
C LEU A 222 2.78 -38.62 32.15
N ILE A 223 2.70 -37.97 33.30
CA ILE A 223 2.50 -36.52 33.45
C ILE A 223 3.83 -35.81 33.09
N PRO A 224 3.87 -34.89 32.10
CA PRO A 224 5.10 -34.22 31.70
C PRO A 224 5.35 -33.01 32.62
N PHE A 225 5.84 -33.24 33.85
CA PHE A 225 6.19 -32.15 34.77
C PHE A 225 7.68 -32.10 35.15
N SER A 226 8.51 -33.03 34.67
CA SER A 226 9.94 -33.07 35.04
C SER A 226 10.86 -32.14 34.22
N GLY A 227 10.39 -31.58 33.11
CA GLY A 227 11.20 -30.69 32.24
C GLY A 227 11.27 -29.24 32.70
N ILE A 228 10.25 -28.74 33.40
CA ILE A 228 10.13 -27.32 33.75
C ILE A 228 10.89 -26.96 35.05
N LEU A 229 11.12 -27.95 35.93
CA LEU A 229 11.70 -27.67 37.26
C LEU A 229 13.24 -27.52 37.25
N LEU A 230 13.94 -28.03 36.23
CA LEU A 230 15.42 -27.98 36.17
C LEU A 230 16.01 -27.03 35.13
N GLY A 231 15.24 -26.63 34.09
CA GLY A 231 15.73 -25.76 33.03
C GLY A 231 15.85 -24.28 33.42
N VAL A 232 14.89 -23.78 34.21
CA VAL A 232 14.81 -22.36 34.59
C VAL A 232 15.94 -21.94 35.56
N PRO A 233 16.34 -22.75 36.57
CA PRO A 233 17.45 -22.39 37.46
C PRO A 233 18.83 -22.36 36.77
N LEU A 234 19.07 -23.24 35.79
CA LEU A 234 20.33 -23.33 35.06
C LEU A 234 20.54 -22.15 34.11
N ALA A 235 19.49 -21.71 33.41
CA ALA A 235 19.55 -20.53 32.56
C ALA A 235 19.78 -19.24 33.39
N PHE A 236 19.19 -19.16 34.60
CA PHE A 236 19.42 -18.04 35.51
C PHE A 236 20.87 -18.01 36.04
N LEU A 237 21.44 -19.16 36.40
CA LEU A 237 22.84 -19.26 36.84
C LEU A 237 23.84 -18.91 35.72
N PHE A 238 23.58 -19.33 34.48
CA PHE A 238 24.43 -18.98 33.34
C PHE A 238 24.38 -17.48 33.02
N TYR A 239 23.20 -16.85 33.15
CA TYR A 239 23.05 -15.41 32.94
C TYR A 239 23.77 -14.58 34.01
N THR A 240 23.62 -14.94 35.29
CA THR A 240 24.26 -14.19 36.39
C THR A 240 25.79 -14.27 36.38
N THR A 241 26.37 -15.36 35.86
CA THR A 241 27.82 -15.51 35.76
C THR A 241 28.40 -14.79 34.54
N HIS A 242 27.69 -14.76 33.41
CA HIS A 242 28.20 -14.13 32.18
C HIS A 242 27.98 -12.61 32.11
N VAL A 243 26.95 -12.07 32.76
CA VAL A 243 26.62 -10.64 32.71
C VAL A 243 27.42 -9.80 33.72
N LYS A 244 28.01 -10.41 34.75
CA LYS A 244 28.79 -9.70 35.78
C LYS A 244 30.28 -9.49 35.41
N GLN A 245 30.70 -9.97 34.25
CA GLN A 245 32.10 -9.94 33.76
C GLN A 245 32.29 -9.03 32.53
N LYS A 246 31.30 -8.21 32.17
CA LYS A 246 31.41 -7.15 31.15
C LYS A 246 30.83 -5.85 31.69
#